data_AF-A0A7V2RSW8-F1
#
_entry.id   AF-A0A7V2RSW8-F1
#
_cell.length_a   1.000
_cell.length_b   1.000
_cell.length_c   1.000
_cell.angle_alpha   90.00
_cell.angle_beta   90.00
_cell.angle_gamma   90.00
#
_symmetry.space_group_name_H-M   'P 1'
#
loop_
_entity.id
_entity.type
_entity.pdbx_description
1 polymer ?
#
loop_
_entity_poly.entity_id
_entity_poly.type
_entity_poly.pdbx_seq_one_letter_code
_entity_poly.pdbx_strand_id
1 'polypeptide(L)'
;MCLLNNSNNWLHEFSDRKDINDFAVWALKKLHLRLLKKHNETFWIEAESTVISGREHFLYRRAEYTRKPIISQFDVLLEQGLITVDHLIKRKNNGSVTDKGPSFKLKSNALNLLFPPSLIYNLLPDGN
;
A
#
# COMPACT_ATOMS: atom_id res chain seq x y z
N MET A 1 4.34 8.02 14.00
CA MET A 1 2.89 7.81 13.81
C MET A 1 2.41 8.91 12.87
N CYS A 2 1.40 8.68 12.03
CA CYS A 2 0.89 9.73 11.14
C CYS A 2 -0.42 10.31 11.71
N LEU A 3 -0.57 11.63 11.64
CA LEU A 3 -1.81 12.34 11.95
C LEU A 3 -2.28 13.09 10.70
N LEU A 4 -3.57 12.96 10.39
CA LEU A 4 -4.20 13.78 9.35
C LEU A 4 -4.52 15.16 9.91
N ASN A 5 -4.11 16.19 9.19
CA ASN A 5 -4.60 17.54 9.40
C ASN A 5 -5.61 17.87 8.28
N ASN A 6 -6.88 17.62 8.59
CA ASN A 6 -8.00 17.82 7.65
C ASN A 6 -8.25 19.29 7.30
N SER A 7 -7.82 20.23 8.15
CA SER A 7 -7.93 21.68 7.89
C SER A 7 -7.00 22.13 6.76
N ASN A 8 -5.84 21.49 6.64
CA ASN A 8 -4.79 21.87 5.69
C ASN A 8 -4.57 20.84 4.56
N ASN A 9 -5.33 19.75 4.53
CA ASN A 9 -5.17 18.63 3.58
C ASN A 9 -3.77 18.00 3.58
N TRP A 10 -3.14 17.91 4.75
CA TRP A 10 -1.76 17.40 4.91
C TRP A 10 -1.74 16.18 5.83
N LEU A 11 -0.90 15.21 5.50
CA LEU A 11 -0.54 14.09 6.34
C LEU A 11 0.79 14.42 7.03
N HIS A 12 0.78 14.52 8.35
CA HIS A 12 1.96 14.81 9.16
C HIS A 12 2.46 13.54 9.83
N GLU A 13 3.76 13.31 9.78
CA GLU A 13 4.42 12.32 10.61
C GLU A 13 5.11 13.01 11.78
N PHE A 14 4.79 12.52 12.98
CA PHE A 14 5.26 13.09 14.24
C PHE A 14 5.81 11.98 15.14
N SER A 15 6.68 12.40 16.06
CA SER A 15 7.22 11.56 17.11
C SER A 15 6.37 11.71 18.37
N ASP A 16 6.31 10.64 19.15
CA ASP A 16 5.85 10.64 20.54
C ASP A 16 6.75 11.47 21.47
N ARG A 17 7.99 11.75 21.05
CA ARG A 17 8.91 12.64 21.73
C ARG A 17 8.55 14.11 21.48
N LYS A 18 8.18 14.82 22.56
CA LYS A 18 7.77 16.24 22.52
C LYS A 18 8.84 17.22 22.00
N ASP A 19 10.11 16.83 22.05
CA ASP A 19 11.23 17.64 21.55
C ASP A 19 11.43 17.53 20.03
N ILE A 20 10.78 16.56 19.39
CA ILE A 20 10.86 16.31 17.96
C ILE A 20 9.56 16.81 17.32
N ASN A 21 9.68 17.89 16.54
CA ASN A 21 8.55 18.41 15.77
C ASN A 21 8.22 17.50 14.57
N ASP A 22 7.20 17.85 13.79
CA ASP A 22 6.86 17.17 12.54
C ASP A 22 8.10 16.98 11.66
N PHE A 23 8.39 15.74 11.28
CA PHE A 23 9.62 15.41 10.54
C PHE A 23 9.37 14.95 9.11
N ALA A 24 8.14 14.61 8.76
CA ALA A 24 7.73 14.39 7.37
C ALA A 24 6.29 14.87 7.13
N VAL A 25 6.04 15.42 5.95
CA VAL A 25 4.73 15.95 5.56
C VAL A 25 4.42 15.59 4.11
N TRP A 26 3.21 15.10 3.85
CA TRP A 26 2.71 14.84 2.49
C TRP A 26 1.39 15.57 2.26
N ALA A 27 1.27 16.24 1.11
CA ALA A 27 -0.01 16.78 0.68
C ALA A 27 -0.99 15.65 0.30
N LEU A 28 -2.12 15.54 1.00
CA LEU A 28 -3.14 14.51 0.74
C LEU A 28 -3.63 14.56 -0.71
N LYS A 29 -3.86 15.77 -1.25
CA LYS A 29 -4.20 15.96 -2.67
C LYS A 29 -3.24 15.24 -3.62
N LYS A 30 -1.93 15.27 -3.34
CA LYS A 30 -0.93 14.59 -4.18
C LYS A 30 -1.00 13.07 -4.00
N LEU A 31 -1.24 12.58 -2.79
CA LEU A 31 -1.44 11.14 -2.53
C LEU A 31 -2.70 10.62 -3.23
N HIS A 32 -3.82 11.34 -3.12
CA HIS A 32 -5.08 11.03 -3.81
C HIS A 32 -4.89 10.96 -5.32
N LEU A 33 -4.23 11.96 -5.93
CA LEU A 33 -3.93 11.97 -7.36
C LEU A 33 -3.05 10.78 -7.78
N ARG A 34 -2.08 10.40 -6.95
CA ARG A 34 -1.21 9.24 -7.21
C ARG A 34 -1.96 7.93 -7.10
N LEU A 35 -2.84 7.79 -6.11
CA LEU A 35 -3.72 6.63 -5.94
C LEU A 35 -4.65 6.48 -7.14
N LEU A 36 -5.36 7.54 -7.53
CA LEU A 36 -6.24 7.55 -8.71
C LEU A 36 -5.47 7.20 -9.99
N LYS A 37 -4.29 7.79 -10.19
CA LYS A 37 -3.50 7.55 -11.41
C LYS A 37 -2.98 6.11 -11.48
N LYS A 38 -2.38 5.61 -10.39
CA LYS A 38 -1.72 4.30 -10.37
C LYS A 38 -2.71 3.15 -10.28
N HIS A 39 -3.77 3.33 -9.50
CA HIS A 39 -4.76 2.30 -9.17
C HIS A 39 -6.13 2.61 -9.75
N ASN A 40 -6.22 3.34 -10.87
CA ASN A 40 -7.47 3.53 -11.59
C ASN A 40 -8.11 2.17 -11.92
N GLU A 41 -7.26 1.22 -12.31
CA GLU A 41 -7.57 -0.18 -12.59
C GLU A 41 -6.37 -1.02 -12.12
N THR A 42 -6.60 -2.09 -11.37
CA THR A 42 -5.52 -2.94 -10.84
C THR A 42 -5.99 -4.37 -10.69
N PHE A 43 -5.18 -5.30 -11.21
CA PHE A 43 -5.28 -6.73 -10.93
C PHE A 43 -4.35 -7.10 -9.78
N TRP A 44 -4.90 -7.75 -8.76
CA TRP A 44 -4.18 -8.31 -7.63
C TRP A 44 -4.07 -9.82 -7.87
N ILE A 45 -2.84 -10.31 -8.03
CA ILE A 45 -2.60 -11.71 -8.37
C ILE A 45 -2.26 -12.49 -7.10
N GLU A 46 -3.04 -13.52 -6.83
CA GLU A 46 -2.77 -14.50 -5.79
C GLU A 46 -1.95 -15.65 -6.37
N ALA A 47 -0.79 -15.92 -5.76
CA ALA A 47 0.14 -16.97 -6.19
C ALA A 47 0.57 -17.83 -5.01
N GLU A 48 0.67 -19.14 -5.24
CA GLU A 48 1.37 -20.06 -4.33
C GLU A 48 2.82 -20.21 -4.78
N SER A 49 3.76 -20.12 -3.84
CA SER A 49 5.18 -20.35 -4.09
C SER A 49 5.58 -21.75 -3.66
N THR A 50 6.32 -22.47 -4.51
CA THR A 50 6.90 -23.77 -4.22
C THR A 50 8.35 -23.83 -4.71
N VAL A 51 9.23 -24.47 -3.96
CA VAL A 51 10.62 -24.67 -4.37
C VAL A 51 10.78 -26.07 -4.94
N ILE A 52 11.13 -26.18 -6.22
CA ILE A 52 11.36 -27.44 -6.92
C ILE A 52 12.79 -27.44 -7.44
N SER A 53 13.62 -28.37 -6.96
CA SER A 53 15.03 -28.50 -7.34
C SER A 53 15.82 -27.19 -7.18
N GLY A 54 15.62 -26.50 -6.05
CA GLY A 54 16.30 -25.25 -5.71
C GLY A 54 15.81 -24.02 -6.49
N ARG A 55 14.76 -24.14 -7.31
CA ARG A 55 14.14 -23.03 -8.05
C ARG A 55 12.74 -22.74 -7.52
N GLU A 56 12.46 -21.47 -7.26
CA GLU A 56 11.14 -21.01 -6.86
C GLU A 56 10.20 -20.98 -8.07
N HIS A 57 9.05 -21.61 -7.92
CA HIS A 57 7.98 -21.70 -8.91
C HIS A 57 6.71 -21.08 -8.32
N PHE A 58 5.97 -20.35 -9.13
CA PHE A 58 4.75 -19.67 -8.71
C PHE A 58 3.56 -20.23 -9.49
N LEU A 59 2.56 -20.73 -8.77
CA LEU A 59 1.27 -21.11 -9.31
C LEU A 59 0.27 -19.97 -9.08
N TYR A 60 -0.13 -19.29 -10.14
CA TYR A 60 -1.16 -18.25 -10.07
C TYR A 60 -2.55 -18.89 -9.94
N ARG A 61 -3.27 -18.54 -8.88
CA ARG A 61 -4.57 -19.16 -8.57
C ARG A 61 -5.75 -18.27 -8.93
N ARG A 62 -5.62 -16.98 -8.63
CA ARG A 62 -6.74 -16.03 -8.69
C ARG A 62 -6.24 -14.66 -9.07
N ALA A 63 -7.03 -13.94 -9.86
CA ALA A 63 -6.87 -12.52 -10.07
C ALA A 63 -8.09 -11.78 -9.52
N GLU A 64 -7.85 -10.76 -8.70
CA GLU A 64 -8.88 -9.84 -8.23
C GLU A 64 -8.72 -8.50 -8.94
N TYR A 65 -9.73 -8.09 -9.70
CA TYR A 65 -9.74 -6.83 -10.43
C TYR A 65 -10.50 -5.76 -9.65
N THR A 66 -9.79 -4.67 -9.36
CA THR A 66 -10.31 -3.48 -8.69
C THR A 66 -10.24 -2.28 -9.63
N ARG A 67 -11.13 -1.32 -9.43
CA ARG A 67 -11.15 -0.07 -10.21
C ARG A 67 -11.65 1.10 -9.38
N LYS A 68 -11.27 2.32 -9.75
CA LYS A 68 -11.79 3.59 -9.21
C LYS A 68 -11.78 3.63 -7.66
N PRO A 69 -10.60 3.80 -7.03
CA PRO A 69 -10.50 3.83 -5.58
C PRO A 69 -11.38 4.95 -4.98
N ILE A 70 -11.97 4.67 -3.82
CA ILE A 70 -12.85 5.59 -3.10
C ILE A 70 -11.98 6.52 -2.26
N ILE A 71 -11.77 7.75 -2.73
CA ILE A 71 -10.81 8.68 -2.13
C ILE A 71 -11.16 9.07 -0.69
N SER A 72 -12.45 9.19 -0.37
CA SER A 72 -12.86 9.43 1.02
C SER A 72 -12.48 8.28 1.95
N GLN A 73 -12.38 7.04 1.45
CA GLN A 73 -11.93 5.89 2.25
C GLN A 73 -10.42 5.91 2.47
N PHE A 74 -9.63 6.50 1.56
CA PHE A 74 -8.17 6.58 1.74
C PHE A 74 -7.80 7.31 3.04
N ASP A 75 -8.45 8.45 3.32
CA ASP A 75 -8.18 9.25 4.52
C ASP A 75 -8.61 8.50 5.80
N VAL A 76 -9.80 7.90 5.79
CA VAL A 76 -10.30 7.08 6.91
C VAL A 76 -9.40 5.89 7.19
N LEU A 77 -8.94 5.18 6.16
CA LEU A 77 -8.07 4.02 6.30
C LEU A 77 -6.66 4.41 6.79
N LEU A 78 -6.17 5.61 6.47
CA LEU A 78 -4.95 6.16 7.06
C LEU A 78 -5.13 6.41 8.56
N GLU A 79 -6.21 7.08 8.98
CA GLU A 79 -6.49 7.36 10.41
C GLU A 79 -6.64 6.06 11.22
N GLN A 80 -7.25 5.02 10.64
CA GLN A 80 -7.43 3.71 11.27
C GLN A 80 -6.16 2.84 11.27
N GLY A 81 -5.06 3.29 10.64
CA GLY A 81 -3.84 2.51 10.50
C GLY A 81 -4.01 1.25 9.64
N LEU A 82 -4.99 1.25 8.74
CA LEU A 82 -5.16 0.24 7.69
C LEU A 82 -4.33 0.58 6.45
N ILE A 83 -4.02 1.87 6.25
CA ILE A 83 -2.94 2.34 5.40
C ILE A 83 -1.79 2.81 6.29
N THR A 84 -0.58 2.36 5.98
CA THR A 84 0.65 2.67 6.74
C THR A 84 1.74 3.20 5.81
N VAL A 85 2.74 3.88 6.38
CA VAL A 85 3.91 4.39 5.65
C VAL A 85 5.15 3.66 6.14
N ASP A 86 5.81 2.94 5.23
CA ASP A 86 7.09 2.29 5.50
C ASP A 86 8.24 3.14 4.95
N HIS A 87 9.16 3.54 5.83
CA HIS A 87 10.42 4.17 5.44
C HIS A 87 11.44 3.12 5.04
N LEU A 88 11.69 3.01 3.74
CA LEU A 88 12.58 1.98 3.17
C LEU A 88 14.05 2.43 3.16
N ILE A 89 14.52 2.96 4.29
CA ILE A 89 15.90 3.43 4.47
C ILE A 89 16.74 2.30 5.08
N LYS A 90 17.79 1.88 4.39
CA LYS A 90 18.72 0.85 4.86
C LYS A 90 20.15 1.33 4.81
N ARG A 91 20.86 1.21 5.93
CA ARG A 91 22.32 1.38 6.00
C ARG A 91 23.00 0.03 5.79
N LYS A 92 24.01 -0.01 4.92
CA LYS A 92 24.82 -1.21 4.65
C LYS A 92 26.04 -1.25 5.57
N ASN A 93 26.62 -2.44 5.73
CA ASN A 93 27.78 -2.68 6.59
C ASN A 93 29.01 -1.85 6.19
N ASN A 94 29.12 -1.45 4.92
CA ASN A 94 30.18 -0.58 4.41
C ASN A 94 29.93 0.93 4.66
N GLY A 95 28.90 1.28 5.44
CA GLY A 95 28.55 2.66 5.75
C GLY A 95 27.65 3.37 4.73
N SER A 96 27.45 2.81 3.52
CA SER A 96 26.56 3.41 2.51
C SER A 96 25.08 3.30 2.88
N VAL A 97 24.28 4.26 2.41
CA VAL A 97 22.83 4.31 2.66
C VAL A 97 22.08 4.07 1.34
N THR A 98 20.99 3.30 1.39
CA THR A 98 20.05 3.14 0.30
C THR A 98 18.68 3.59 0.78
N ASP A 99 18.08 4.53 0.05
CA ASP A 99 16.73 5.03 0.29
C ASP A 99 15.88 4.78 -0.96
N LYS A 100 14.75 4.09 -0.80
CA LYS A 100 13.78 3.81 -1.87
C LYS A 100 12.54 4.71 -1.80
N GLY A 101 12.54 5.68 -0.89
CA GLY A 101 11.42 6.54 -0.58
C GLY A 101 10.36 5.87 0.30
N PRO A 102 9.39 6.67 0.80
CA PRO A 102 8.30 6.18 1.62
C PRO A 102 7.32 5.33 0.81
N SER A 103 6.91 4.19 1.37
CA SER A 103 5.98 3.25 0.74
C SER A 103 4.65 3.21 1.49
N PHE A 104 3.58 3.66 0.83
CA PHE A 104 2.22 3.56 1.37
C PHE A 104 1.67 2.14 1.14
N LYS A 105 1.31 1.45 2.22
CA LYS A 105 0.85 0.06 2.21
C LYS A 105 -0.55 -0.06 2.79
N LEU A 106 -1.43 -0.72 2.05
CA LEU A 106 -2.76 -1.12 2.51
C LEU A 106 -2.68 -2.52 3.12
N LYS A 107 -3.30 -2.74 4.29
CA LYS A 107 -3.46 -4.10 4.85
C LYS A 107 -4.28 -4.97 3.89
N SER A 108 -3.88 -6.24 3.73
CA SER A 108 -4.46 -7.16 2.74
C SER A 108 -5.97 -7.35 2.88
N ASN A 109 -6.50 -7.32 4.10
CA ASN A 109 -7.92 -7.48 4.40
C ASN A 109 -8.76 -6.19 4.25
N ALA A 110 -8.15 -5.07 3.85
CA ALA A 110 -8.82 -3.78 3.72
C ALA A 110 -9.06 -3.36 2.26
N LEU A 111 -8.77 -4.24 1.29
CA LEU A 111 -8.89 -3.93 -0.14
C LEU A 111 -10.32 -3.56 -0.54
N ASN A 112 -11.29 -4.32 -0.03
CA ASN A 112 -12.73 -4.08 -0.23
C ASN A 112 -13.25 -2.80 0.45
N LEU A 113 -12.45 -2.16 1.32
CA LEU A 113 -12.79 -0.87 1.92
C LEU A 113 -12.32 0.30 1.05
N LEU A 114 -11.22 0.13 0.30
CA LEU A 114 -10.66 1.18 -0.54
C LEU A 114 -11.26 1.19 -1.95
N PHE A 115 -11.77 0.06 -2.43
CA PHE A 115 -12.33 -0.08 -3.77
C PHE A 115 -13.81 -0.51 -3.71
N PRO A 116 -14.61 -0.15 -4.73
CA PRO A 116 -15.90 -0.80 -4.97
C PRO A 116 -15.75 -2.32 -5.12
N PRO A 117 -16.86 -3.10 -5.08
CA PRO A 117 -16.84 -4.54 -5.27
C PRO A 117 -15.99 -4.96 -6.48
N SER A 118 -15.04 -5.86 -6.24
CA SER A 118 -14.08 -6.36 -7.22
C SER A 118 -14.65 -7.49 -8.07
N LEU A 119 -14.02 -7.76 -9.22
CA LEU A 119 -14.28 -8.95 -10.02
C LEU A 119 -13.20 -9.99 -9.73
N ILE A 120 -13.61 -11.24 -9.54
CA ILE A 120 -12.70 -12.35 -9.22
C ILE A 120 -12.65 -13.31 -10.38
N TYR A 121 -11.43 -13.66 -10.81
CA TYR A 121 -11.15 -14.62 -11.87
C TYR A 121 -10.37 -15.80 -11.30
N ASN A 122 -10.86 -17.02 -11.55
CA ASN A 122 -10.09 -18.23 -11.31
C ASN A 122 -9.08 -18.40 -12.46
N LEU A 123 -7.81 -18.62 -12.11
CA LEU A 123 -6.73 -18.83 -13.08
C LEU A 123 -6.33 -20.30 -13.20
N LEU A 124 -6.89 -21.15 -12.34
CA LEU A 124 -6.71 -22.60 -12.46
C LEU A 124 -7.64 -23.14 -13.56
N PRO A 125 -7.20 -24.13 -14.33
CA PRO A 125 -8.06 -24.80 -15.30
C PRO A 125 -9.24 -25.45 -14.58
N ASP A 126 -10.41 -25.42 -15.23
CA ASP A 126 -11.57 -26.16 -14.77
C ASP A 126 -11.20 -27.66 -14.75
N GLY A 127 -11.46 -28.33 -13.63
CA GLY A 127 -11.08 -29.73 -13.44
C GLY A 127 -11.78 -30.63 -14.46
N ASN A 128 -11.00 -31.47 -15.15
CA ASN A 128 -11.50 -32.69 -15.79
C ASN A 128 -11.71 -33.79 -14.75
#